data_AF-A0A7M1LH49-F1
#
_entry.id   AF-A0A7M1LH49-F1
#
_cell.length_a   1.000
_cell.length_b   1.000
_cell.length_c   1.000
_cell.angle_alpha   90.00
_cell.angle_beta   90.00
_cell.angle_gamma   90.00
#
_symmetry.space_group_name_H-M   'P 1'
#
loop_
_entity.id
_entity.type
_entity.pdbx_description
1 polymer ?
#
loop_
_entity_poly.entity_id
_entity_poly.type
_entity_poly.pdbx_seq_one_letter_code
_entity_poly.pdbx_strand_id
1 'polypeptide(L)'
;MEVLEKNLALAMSKNWWVVLIHGIVGILFGLMLFTMPLMSILVLVYMFAFMLIFDGGISAYIGVKLKDKTSEWWVVVFGGIIGIILGIISMLYPNITAVALLMMVAIWTIIAGITKILIAIKLRKEINGEIFIILSGVLSVLVGLFLIVRPLSGMVALAWVAGFFATFYGVLLVIASLKLKKYNQ
;
A
#
# COMPACT_ATOMS: atom_id res chain seq x y z
N MET A 1 12.78 -10.65 29.35
CA MET A 1 12.80 -10.46 27.87
C MET A 1 12.83 -11.81 27.17
N GLU A 2 13.79 -12.67 27.50
CA GLU A 2 13.99 -14.01 26.89
C GLU A 2 12.73 -14.92 26.90
N VAL A 3 11.95 -14.92 27.98
CA VAL A 3 10.69 -15.71 28.08
C VAL A 3 9.59 -15.18 27.14
N LEU A 4 9.53 -13.86 26.93
CA LEU A 4 8.55 -13.23 26.05
C LEU A 4 8.87 -13.55 24.57
N GLU A 5 10.15 -13.50 24.21
CA GLU A 5 10.64 -13.87 22.87
C GLU A 5 10.36 -15.34 22.55
N LYS A 6 10.58 -16.23 23.52
CA LYS A 6 10.30 -17.66 23.37
C LYS A 6 8.81 -17.95 23.17
N ASN A 7 7.94 -17.27 23.93
CA ASN A 7 6.49 -17.41 23.80
C ASN A 7 5.97 -16.86 22.46
N LEU A 8 6.53 -15.73 21.99
CA LEU A 8 6.23 -15.18 20.66
C LEU A 8 6.68 -16.13 19.55
N ALA A 9 7.90 -16.65 19.65
CA ALA A 9 8.44 -17.61 18.68
C ALA A 9 7.61 -18.89 18.60
N LEU A 10 7.16 -19.44 19.75
CA LEU A 10 6.28 -20.60 19.80
C LEU A 10 4.89 -20.33 19.22
N ALA A 11 4.30 -19.16 19.48
CA ALA A 11 3.02 -18.76 18.90
C ALA A 11 3.09 -18.60 17.37
N MET A 12 4.16 -17.97 16.85
CA MET A 12 4.41 -17.84 15.41
C MET A 12 4.73 -19.18 14.74
N SER A 13 5.46 -20.05 15.45
CA SER A 13 5.78 -21.41 15.01
C SER A 13 4.52 -22.27 14.89
N LYS A 14 3.58 -22.20 15.83
CA LYS A 14 2.32 -22.95 15.77
C LYS A 14 1.44 -22.54 14.58
N ASN A 15 1.49 -21.26 14.19
CA ASN A 15 0.74 -20.70 13.07
C ASN A 15 1.58 -20.55 11.78
N TRP A 16 2.67 -21.32 11.64
CA TRP A 16 3.56 -21.28 10.46
C TRP A 16 2.80 -21.42 9.12
N TRP A 17 1.69 -22.16 9.12
CA TRP A 17 0.84 -22.37 7.95
C TRP A 17 0.18 -21.08 7.43
N VAL A 18 -0.16 -20.13 8.32
CA VAL A 18 -0.73 -18.83 7.94
C VAL A 18 0.30 -18.02 7.14
N VAL A 19 1.56 -18.04 7.59
CA VAL A 19 2.68 -17.38 6.92
C VAL A 19 2.94 -18.01 5.55
N LEU A 20 2.85 -19.34 5.45
CA LEU A 20 2.99 -20.06 4.18
C LEU A 20 1.89 -19.65 3.19
N ILE A 21 0.62 -19.66 3.60
CA ILE A 21 -0.51 -19.27 2.74
C ILE A 21 -0.34 -17.83 2.27
N HIS A 22 0.02 -16.92 3.16
CA HIS A 22 0.28 -15.53 2.79
C HIS A 22 1.39 -15.43 1.73
N GLY A 23 2.48 -16.18 1.90
CA GLY A 23 3.56 -16.24 0.92
C GLY A 23 3.12 -16.75 -0.44
N ILE A 24 2.37 -17.87 -0.48
CA ILE A 24 1.83 -18.44 -1.72
C ILE A 24 0.88 -17.47 -2.41
N VAL A 25 -0.04 -16.85 -1.66
CA VAL A 25 -0.98 -15.84 -2.19
C VAL A 25 -0.20 -14.65 -2.77
N GLY A 26 0.84 -14.18 -2.09
CA GLY A 26 1.71 -13.11 -2.58
C GLY A 26 2.43 -13.46 -3.89
N ILE A 27 2.93 -14.70 -4.02
CA ILE A 27 3.57 -15.17 -5.25
C ILE A 27 2.56 -15.21 -6.40
N LEU A 28 1.39 -15.81 -6.18
CA LEU A 28 0.33 -15.90 -7.20
C LEU A 28 -0.13 -14.51 -7.63
N PHE A 29 -0.33 -13.60 -6.68
CA PHE A 29 -0.69 -12.22 -6.96
C PHE A 29 0.39 -11.48 -7.76
N GLY A 30 1.67 -11.65 -7.39
CA GLY A 30 2.78 -11.07 -8.13
C GLY A 30 2.90 -11.61 -9.56
N LEU A 31 2.69 -12.91 -9.77
CA LEU A 31 2.65 -13.52 -11.11
C LEU A 31 1.46 -13.00 -11.94
N MET A 32 0.28 -12.83 -11.34
CA MET A 32 -0.88 -12.24 -12.00
C MET A 32 -0.62 -10.80 -12.46
N LEU A 33 0.08 -9.99 -11.66
CA LEU A 33 0.45 -8.62 -12.02
C LEU A 33 1.36 -8.56 -13.26
N PHE A 34 2.21 -9.57 -13.48
CA PHE A 34 3.05 -9.65 -14.66
C PHE A 34 2.30 -10.09 -15.91
N THR A 35 1.41 -11.08 -15.78
CA THR A 35 0.69 -11.65 -16.94
C THR A 35 -0.52 -10.82 -17.34
N MET A 36 -1.21 -10.18 -16.39
CA MET A 36 -2.47 -9.47 -16.59
C MET A 36 -2.51 -8.14 -15.80
N PRO A 37 -1.63 -7.17 -16.10
CA PRO A 37 -1.48 -5.95 -15.28
C PRO A 37 -2.77 -5.13 -15.19
N LEU A 38 -3.54 -5.03 -16.28
CA LEU A 38 -4.79 -4.27 -16.28
C LEU A 38 -5.85 -4.89 -15.37
N MET A 39 -5.98 -6.21 -15.36
CA MET A 39 -6.96 -6.88 -14.51
C MET A 39 -6.60 -6.73 -13.03
N SER A 40 -5.32 -6.83 -12.68
CA SER A 40 -4.85 -6.60 -11.31
C SER A 40 -5.14 -5.18 -10.83
N ILE A 41 -4.99 -4.17 -11.69
CA ILE A 41 -5.35 -2.78 -11.35
C ILE A 41 -6.85 -2.65 -11.08
N LEU A 42 -7.70 -3.26 -11.90
CA LEU A 42 -9.15 -3.25 -11.67
C LEU A 42 -9.51 -3.89 -10.32
N VAL A 43 -8.89 -5.02 -9.98
CA VAL A 43 -9.08 -5.67 -8.67
C VAL A 43 -8.71 -4.70 -7.54
N LEU A 44 -7.57 -4.02 -7.64
CA LEU A 44 -7.16 -3.01 -6.65
C LEU A 44 -8.17 -1.85 -6.55
N VAL A 45 -8.70 -1.38 -7.67
CA VAL A 45 -9.72 -0.33 -7.70
C VAL A 45 -11.00 -0.78 -7.01
N TYR A 46 -11.47 -2.00 -7.28
CA TYR A 46 -12.68 -2.53 -6.62
C TYR A 46 -12.46 -2.76 -5.13
N MET A 47 -11.28 -3.24 -4.73
CA MET A 47 -10.93 -3.36 -3.30
C MET A 47 -10.89 -1.99 -2.63
N PHE A 48 -10.27 -0.99 -3.26
CA PHE A 48 -10.24 0.37 -2.75
C PHE A 48 -11.65 0.97 -2.62
N ALA A 49 -12.49 0.79 -3.64
CA ALA A 49 -13.86 1.26 -3.64
C ALA A 49 -14.69 0.60 -2.52
N PHE A 50 -14.52 -0.72 -2.33
CA PHE A 50 -15.16 -1.44 -1.24
C PHE A 50 -14.71 -0.92 0.13
N MET A 51 -13.40 -0.69 0.32
CA MET A 51 -12.87 -0.11 1.55
C MET A 51 -13.44 1.28 1.83
N LEU A 52 -13.54 2.15 0.83
CA LEU A 52 -14.15 3.47 0.98
C LEU A 52 -15.62 3.41 1.44
N ILE A 53 -16.40 2.47 0.89
CA ILE A 53 -17.79 2.27 1.30
C ILE A 53 -17.85 1.74 2.74
N PHE A 54 -16.99 0.76 3.06
CA PHE A 54 -16.95 0.13 4.38
C PHE A 54 -16.54 1.13 5.47
N ASP A 55 -15.43 1.84 5.27
CA ASP A 55 -14.92 2.87 6.17
C ASP A 55 -15.87 4.05 6.27
N GLY A 56 -16.51 4.42 5.15
CA GLY A 56 -17.54 5.45 5.12
C GLY A 56 -18.77 5.08 5.94
N GLY A 57 -19.22 3.82 5.85
CA GLY A 57 -20.30 3.26 6.66
C GLY A 57 -19.97 3.23 8.15
N ILE A 58 -18.76 2.77 8.51
CA ILE A 58 -18.27 2.78 9.90
C ILE A 58 -18.23 4.22 10.43
N SER A 59 -17.67 5.15 9.65
CA SER A 59 -17.55 6.55 10.04
C SER A 59 -18.91 7.22 10.23
N ALA A 60 -19.86 6.97 9.33
CA ALA A 60 -21.24 7.44 9.48
C ALA A 60 -21.89 6.90 10.77
N TYR A 61 -21.74 5.61 11.05
CA TYR A 61 -22.26 4.97 12.25
C TYR A 61 -21.63 5.55 13.54
N ILE A 62 -20.31 5.69 13.57
CA ILE A 62 -19.58 6.29 14.69
C ILE A 62 -20.00 7.74 14.89
N GLY A 63 -20.11 8.52 13.81
CA GLY A 63 -20.52 9.91 13.85
C GLY A 63 -21.91 10.09 14.48
N VAL A 64 -22.89 9.24 14.12
CA VAL A 64 -24.22 9.27 14.75
C VAL A 64 -24.15 8.96 16.25
N LYS A 65 -23.32 7.99 16.66
CA LYS A 65 -23.11 7.67 18.08
C LYS A 65 -22.39 8.77 18.87
N LEU A 66 -21.62 9.62 18.19
CA LEU A 66 -20.88 10.72 18.79
C LEU A 66 -21.71 11.99 18.92
N LYS A 67 -22.95 12.02 18.41
CA LYS A 67 -23.84 13.18 18.41
C LYS A 67 -23.97 13.87 19.78
N ASP A 68 -24.08 13.07 20.84
CA ASP A 68 -24.25 13.59 22.21
C ASP A 68 -22.92 13.76 22.95
N LYS A 69 -21.78 13.41 22.33
CA LYS A 69 -20.45 13.42 22.95
C LYS A 69 -19.51 14.49 22.41
N THR A 70 -19.71 14.95 21.17
CA THR A 70 -18.86 15.96 20.52
C THR A 70 -19.66 16.80 19.54
N SER A 71 -19.37 18.11 19.49
CA SER A 71 -19.96 19.03 18.53
C SER A 71 -19.55 18.72 17.07
N GLU A 72 -18.47 17.98 16.87
CA GLU A 72 -17.90 17.65 15.55
C GLU A 72 -18.51 16.39 14.93
N TRP A 73 -19.51 15.78 15.57
CA TRP A 73 -20.16 14.55 15.10
C TRP A 73 -20.61 14.63 13.64
N TRP A 74 -21.10 15.79 13.22
CA TRP A 74 -21.59 16.03 11.86
C TRP A 74 -20.47 15.96 10.82
N VAL A 75 -19.23 16.35 11.18
CA VAL A 75 -18.06 16.24 10.31
C VAL A 75 -17.73 14.77 10.04
N VAL A 76 -17.80 13.94 11.08
CA VAL A 76 -17.55 12.49 10.97
C VAL A 76 -18.62 11.81 10.13
N VAL A 77 -19.90 12.16 10.33
CA VAL A 77 -20.99 11.64 9.50
C VAL A 77 -20.84 12.07 8.04
N PHE A 78 -20.56 13.36 7.80
CA PHE A 78 -20.41 13.90 6.46
C PHE A 78 -19.21 13.28 5.72
N GLY A 79 -18.07 13.13 6.41
CA GLY A 79 -16.90 12.41 5.89
C GLY A 79 -17.24 10.97 5.53
N GLY A 80 -18.02 10.27 6.36
CA GLY A 80 -18.50 8.92 6.08
C GLY A 80 -19.38 8.84 4.83
N ILE A 81 -20.33 9.76 4.68
CA ILE A 81 -21.20 9.85 3.50
C ILE A 81 -20.38 10.12 2.23
N ILE A 82 -19.42 11.06 2.29
CA ILE A 82 -18.49 11.31 1.17
C ILE A 82 -17.73 10.04 0.81
N GLY A 83 -17.21 9.30 1.79
CA GLY A 83 -16.51 8.03 1.58
C GLY A 83 -17.36 7.02 0.82
N ILE A 84 -18.62 6.84 1.22
CA ILE A 84 -19.57 5.96 0.53
C ILE A 84 -19.80 6.42 -0.92
N ILE A 85 -20.06 7.71 -1.14
CA ILE A 85 -20.31 8.26 -2.47
C ILE A 85 -19.09 8.06 -3.37
N LEU A 86 -17.89 8.39 -2.89
CA LEU A 86 -16.65 8.21 -3.64
C LEU A 86 -16.36 6.73 -3.93
N GLY A 87 -16.67 5.84 -2.99
CA GLY A 87 -16.57 4.40 -3.20
C GLY A 87 -17.53 3.90 -4.28
N ILE A 88 -18.79 4.33 -4.27
CA ILE A 88 -19.77 3.97 -5.32
C ILE A 88 -19.32 4.52 -6.68
N ILE A 89 -18.93 5.80 -6.76
CA ILE A 89 -18.39 6.40 -7.99
C ILE A 89 -17.20 5.59 -8.50
N SER A 90 -16.34 5.13 -7.60
CA SER A 90 -15.17 4.34 -7.95
C SER A 90 -15.50 2.96 -8.52
N MET A 91 -16.59 2.33 -8.08
CA MET A 91 -17.08 1.08 -8.67
C MET A 91 -17.68 1.29 -10.07
N LEU A 92 -18.40 2.42 -10.26
CA LEU A 92 -19.06 2.75 -11.53
C LEU A 92 -18.07 3.21 -12.60
N TYR A 93 -17.01 3.91 -12.21
CA TYR A 93 -16.00 4.48 -13.11
C TYR A 93 -14.58 3.99 -12.78
N PRO A 94 -14.32 2.67 -12.86
CA PRO A 94 -13.06 2.10 -12.37
C PRO A 94 -11.84 2.59 -13.14
N ASN A 95 -11.98 2.91 -14.43
CA ASN A 95 -10.91 3.46 -15.24
C ASN A 95 -10.47 4.86 -14.76
N ILE A 96 -11.43 5.69 -14.37
CA ILE A 96 -11.15 7.05 -13.86
C ILE A 96 -10.50 6.94 -12.48
N THR A 97 -11.02 6.07 -11.62
CA THR A 97 -10.42 5.82 -10.30
C THR A 97 -9.03 5.24 -10.40
N ALA A 98 -8.75 4.33 -11.34
CA ALA A 98 -7.41 3.81 -11.57
C ALA A 98 -6.40 4.94 -11.87
N VAL A 99 -6.79 5.88 -12.73
CA VAL A 99 -5.97 7.07 -13.04
C VAL A 99 -5.85 7.98 -11.83
N ALA A 100 -6.94 8.21 -11.07
CA ALA A 100 -6.90 9.04 -9.87
C ALA A 100 -5.96 8.47 -8.80
N LEU A 101 -6.02 7.17 -8.55
CA LEU A 101 -5.10 6.47 -7.64
C LEU A 101 -3.66 6.55 -8.14
N LEU A 102 -3.43 6.40 -9.44
CA LEU A 102 -2.10 6.59 -10.03
C LEU A 102 -1.59 8.02 -9.83
N MET A 103 -2.45 9.03 -10.02
CA MET A 103 -2.07 10.43 -9.81
C MET A 103 -1.72 10.68 -8.33
N MET A 104 -2.46 10.09 -7.40
CA MET A 104 -2.14 10.15 -5.97
C MET A 104 -0.74 9.56 -5.69
N VAL A 105 -0.43 8.39 -6.26
CA VAL A 105 0.90 7.77 -6.16
C VAL A 105 1.97 8.66 -6.80
N ALA A 106 1.69 9.25 -7.96
CA ALA A 106 2.63 10.11 -8.68
C ALA A 106 2.98 11.37 -7.87
N ILE A 107 1.96 12.06 -7.35
CA ILE A 107 2.12 13.24 -6.50
C ILE A 107 2.90 12.88 -5.23
N TRP A 108 2.53 11.78 -4.57
CA TRP A 108 3.25 11.30 -3.39
C TRP A 108 4.73 11.01 -3.69
N THR A 109 5.00 10.39 -4.83
CA THR A 109 6.37 10.04 -5.27
C THR A 109 7.20 11.29 -5.56
N ILE A 110 6.60 12.35 -6.11
CA ILE A 110 7.25 13.64 -6.32
C ILE A 110 7.55 14.31 -4.97
N ILE A 111 6.55 14.39 -4.08
CA ILE A 111 6.71 15.01 -2.75
C ILE A 111 7.81 14.29 -1.96
N ALA A 112 7.80 12.96 -1.95
CA ALA A 112 8.83 12.15 -1.30
C ALA A 112 10.21 12.38 -1.93
N GLY A 113 10.29 12.47 -3.26
CA GLY A 113 11.54 12.76 -3.97
C GLY A 113 12.12 14.13 -3.62
N ILE A 114 11.29 15.17 -3.65
CA ILE A 114 11.66 16.53 -3.25
C ILE A 114 12.13 16.54 -1.79
N THR A 115 11.39 15.88 -0.89
CA THR A 115 11.74 15.80 0.53
C THR A 115 13.10 15.14 0.75
N LYS A 116 13.40 14.05 0.03
CA LYS A 116 14.73 13.40 0.08
C LYS A 116 15.85 14.33 -0.36
N ILE A 117 15.65 15.10 -1.42
CA ILE A 117 16.63 16.08 -1.91
C ILE A 117 16.86 17.16 -0.85
N LEU A 118 15.79 17.71 -0.27
CA LEU A 118 15.88 18.74 0.77
C LEU A 118 16.62 18.24 2.02
N ILE A 119 16.30 17.03 2.49
CA ILE A 119 16.96 16.41 3.64
C ILE A 119 18.44 16.17 3.34
N ALA A 120 18.77 15.62 2.16
CA ALA A 120 20.14 15.34 1.79
C ALA A 120 21.00 16.62 1.73
N ILE A 121 20.45 17.71 1.19
CA ILE A 121 21.15 19.00 1.14
C ILE A 121 21.33 19.59 2.55
N LYS A 122 20.32 19.49 3.40
CA LYS A 122 20.35 20.04 4.77
C LYS A 122 21.32 19.29 5.67
N LEU A 123 21.35 17.96 5.57
CA LEU A 123 22.19 17.10 6.42
C LEU A 123 23.53 16.75 5.77
N ARG A 124 23.89 17.31 4.61
CA ARG A 124 25.12 16.97 3.87
C ARG A 124 26.41 16.90 4.71
N LYS A 125 26.49 17.67 5.81
CA LYS A 125 27.67 17.64 6.71
C LYS A 125 27.66 16.51 7.74
N GLU A 126 26.52 15.84 7.94
CA GLU A 126 26.30 14.79 8.94
C GLU A 126 26.10 13.40 8.33
N ILE A 127 25.80 13.29 7.03
CA ILE A 127 25.57 12.03 6.32
C ILE A 127 26.65 11.76 5.27
N ASN A 128 27.30 10.60 5.37
CA ASN A 128 28.12 10.07 4.29
C ASN A 128 27.22 9.44 3.21
N GLY A 129 27.38 9.85 1.96
CA GLY A 129 26.60 9.32 0.82
C GLY A 129 25.42 10.18 0.36
N GLU A 130 25.41 11.48 0.69
CA GLU A 130 24.40 12.45 0.27
C GLU A 130 24.05 12.41 -1.22
N ILE A 131 25.06 12.15 -2.08
CA ILE A 131 24.91 12.07 -3.53
C ILE A 131 23.94 10.96 -3.93
N PHE A 132 24.02 9.80 -3.28
CA PHE A 132 23.10 8.68 -3.54
C PHE A 132 21.67 9.01 -3.12
N ILE A 133 21.51 9.75 -2.02
CA ILE A 133 20.19 10.18 -1.55
C ILE A 133 19.60 11.21 -2.52
N ILE A 134 20.39 12.19 -2.97
CA ILE A 134 19.98 13.19 -3.96
C ILE A 134 19.58 12.50 -5.28
N LEU A 135 20.42 11.60 -5.80
CA LEU A 135 20.13 10.83 -7.01
C LEU A 135 18.82 10.04 -6.88
N SER A 136 18.60 9.38 -5.74
CA SER A 136 17.36 8.65 -5.48
C SER A 136 16.13 9.57 -5.44
N GLY A 137 16.30 10.79 -4.91
CA GLY A 137 15.25 11.81 -4.86
C GLY A 137 14.91 12.34 -6.25
N VAL A 138 15.94 12.66 -7.05
CA VAL A 138 15.76 13.09 -8.45
C VAL A 138 15.06 12.00 -9.27
N LEU A 139 15.49 10.75 -9.14
CA LEU A 139 14.86 9.63 -9.82
C LEU A 139 13.38 9.49 -9.42
N SER A 140 13.07 9.64 -8.13
CA SER A 140 11.69 9.63 -7.61
C SER A 140 10.84 10.73 -8.27
N VAL A 141 11.35 11.97 -8.37
CA VAL A 141 10.64 13.07 -9.04
C VAL A 141 10.41 12.76 -10.53
N LEU A 142 11.42 12.24 -11.23
CA LEU A 142 11.31 11.86 -12.63
C LEU A 142 10.30 10.74 -12.85
N VAL A 143 10.27 9.74 -11.97
CA VAL A 143 9.26 8.66 -12.01
C VAL A 143 7.87 9.25 -11.82
N GLY A 144 7.66 10.11 -10.82
CA GLY A 144 6.36 10.73 -10.61
C GLY A 144 5.91 11.60 -11.79
N LEU A 145 6.82 12.37 -12.40
CA LEU A 145 6.53 13.12 -13.64
C LEU A 145 6.18 12.19 -14.81
N PHE A 146 6.90 11.09 -14.96
CA PHE A 146 6.61 10.08 -15.98
C PHE A 146 5.21 9.48 -15.80
N LEU A 147 4.80 9.18 -14.57
CA LEU A 147 3.45 8.69 -14.26
C LEU A 147 2.36 9.70 -14.68
N ILE A 148 2.59 11.00 -14.48
CA ILE A 148 1.63 12.06 -14.86
C ILE A 148 1.53 12.19 -16.38
N VAL A 149 2.68 12.24 -17.08
CA VAL A 149 2.71 12.46 -18.54
C VAL A 149 2.19 11.23 -19.30
N ARG A 150 2.43 10.03 -18.78
CA ARG A 150 2.03 8.76 -19.41
C ARG A 150 1.30 7.86 -18.41
N PRO A 151 0.04 8.15 -18.06
CA PRO A 151 -0.69 7.41 -17.03
C PRO A 151 -0.93 5.94 -17.40
N LEU A 152 -1.22 5.63 -18.66
CA LEU A 152 -1.44 4.24 -19.10
C LEU A 152 -0.17 3.39 -18.95
N SER A 153 0.97 3.91 -19.43
CA SER A 153 2.26 3.23 -19.26
C SER A 153 2.69 3.19 -17.79
N GLY A 154 2.40 4.25 -17.03
CA GLY A 154 2.67 4.34 -15.61
C GLY A 154 1.92 3.29 -14.79
N MET A 155 0.66 3.03 -15.12
CA MET A 155 -0.15 1.96 -14.51
C MET A 155 0.51 0.58 -14.69
N VAL A 156 0.93 0.25 -15.91
CA VAL A 156 1.60 -1.02 -16.20
C VAL A 156 2.96 -1.11 -15.52
N ALA A 157 3.74 -0.02 -15.54
CA ALA A 157 5.03 0.04 -14.86
C ALA A 157 4.89 -0.18 -13.35
N LEU A 158 3.92 0.47 -12.69
CA LEU A 158 3.62 0.26 -11.28
C LEU A 158 3.16 -1.18 -11.01
N ALA A 159 2.34 -1.76 -11.90
CA ALA A 159 1.92 -3.15 -11.79
C ALA A 159 3.11 -4.11 -11.83
N TRP A 160 4.08 -3.91 -12.72
CA TRP A 160 5.29 -4.73 -12.78
C TRP A 160 6.19 -4.56 -11.57
N VAL A 161 6.39 -3.33 -11.10
CA VAL A 161 7.16 -3.06 -9.87
C VAL A 161 6.49 -3.73 -8.68
N ALA A 162 5.18 -3.55 -8.52
CA ALA A 162 4.39 -4.19 -7.48
C ALA A 162 4.44 -5.73 -7.60
N GLY A 163 4.38 -6.26 -8.81
CA GLY A 163 4.47 -7.70 -9.09
C GLY A 163 5.81 -8.27 -8.65
N PHE A 164 6.91 -7.58 -8.97
CA PHE A 164 8.25 -7.95 -8.53
C PHE A 164 8.35 -7.99 -7.00
N PHE A 165 7.90 -6.93 -6.33
CA PHE A 165 7.92 -6.87 -4.87
C PHE A 165 7.02 -7.93 -4.23
N ALA A 166 5.82 -8.14 -4.75
CA ALA A 166 4.87 -9.15 -4.25
C ALA A 166 5.41 -10.56 -4.39
N THR A 167 5.99 -10.91 -5.54
CA THR A 167 6.63 -12.21 -5.77
C THR A 167 7.84 -12.38 -4.86
N PHE A 168 8.73 -11.39 -4.80
CA PHE A 168 9.94 -11.47 -3.97
C PHE A 168 9.60 -11.61 -2.49
N TYR A 169 8.69 -10.79 -1.98
CA TYR A 169 8.21 -10.86 -0.60
C TYR A 169 7.50 -12.18 -0.31
N GLY A 170 6.67 -12.66 -1.24
CA GLY A 170 6.01 -13.95 -1.13
C GLY A 170 7.00 -15.12 -1.02
N VAL A 171 8.06 -15.11 -1.83
CA VAL A 171 9.16 -16.10 -1.73
C VAL A 171 9.84 -16.04 -0.37
N LEU A 172 10.15 -14.84 0.14
CA LEU A 172 10.74 -14.66 1.46
C LEU A 172 9.84 -15.22 2.57
N LEU A 173 8.52 -14.99 2.50
CA LEU A 173 7.56 -15.53 3.45
C LEU A 173 7.46 -17.05 3.39
N VAL A 174 7.49 -17.65 2.19
CA VAL A 174 7.53 -19.11 2.05
C VAL A 174 8.79 -19.66 2.72
N ILE A 175 9.97 -19.08 2.46
CA ILE A 175 11.22 -19.50 3.11
C ILE A 175 11.13 -19.34 4.64
N ALA A 176 10.60 -18.22 5.12
CA ALA A 176 10.42 -17.97 6.55
C ALA A 176 9.46 -18.99 7.20
N SER A 177 8.36 -19.33 6.52
CA SER A 177 7.39 -20.31 7.02
C SER A 177 7.99 -21.71 7.14
N LEU A 178 8.87 -22.11 6.21
CA LEU A 178 9.57 -23.40 6.26
C LEU A 178 10.57 -23.44 7.43
N LYS A 179 11.25 -22.32 7.71
CA LYS A 179 12.12 -22.19 8.88
C LYS A 179 11.32 -22.26 10.19
N LEU A 180 10.17 -21.60 10.26
CA LEU A 180 9.26 -21.66 11.41
C LEU A 180 8.72 -23.07 11.65
N LYS A 181 8.33 -23.78 10.57
CA LYS A 181 7.89 -25.19 10.66
C LYS A 181 8.95 -26.08 11.29
N LYS A 182 10.23 -25.87 10.95
CA LYS A 182 11.35 -26.64 11.49
C LYS A 182 11.64 -26.35 12.97
N TYR A 183 11.28 -25.15 13.45
CA TYR A 183 11.36 -24.79 14.87
C TYR A 183 10.20 -25.36 15.71
N ASN A 184 9.11 -25.78 15.05
CA ASN A 184 7.96 -26.41 15.69
C ASN A 184 8.13 -27.92 15.90
N GLN A 185 9.12 -28.54 15.26
CA GLN A 185 9.48 -29.95 15.36
C GLN A 185 10.61 -30.14 16.37
#